data_AF-A0A496S2X7-F1
#
_entry.id   AF-A0A496S2X7-F1
#
_cell.length_a   1.000
_cell.length_b   1.000
_cell.length_c   1.000
_cell.angle_alpha   90.00
_cell.angle_beta   90.00
_cell.angle_gamma   90.00
#
_symmetry.space_group_name_H-M   'P 1'
#
loop_
_entity.id
_entity.type
_entity.pdbx_description
1 polymer ?
#
loop_
_entity_poly.entity_id
_entity_poly.type
_entity_poly.pdbx_seq_one_letter_code
_entity_poly.pdbx_strand_id
1 'polypeptide(L)'
;MFEETERRIIEKYNNGLPIDYSDVAEIVEYLINIKLNKANFVIPGYDLDDVAQELRLKCWNVIKHFRPGVYTAYNFLGRCIDNHIRDIMRRYTVRRSNTCFYCLYYDKDECRLYKDPTQCPRYRRYIEMKKRKENVSFMKIGLDELADQISTSDVAVRYEDKIVAIRNYLSPDGAYLFECYLAGSGLSNKDYERLYEEVRYVVERYIE
;
A
#
# COMPACT_ATOMS: atom_id res chain seq x y z
N MET A 1 30.12 17.81 1.66
CA MET A 1 28.95 17.82 2.59
C MET A 1 29.00 16.65 3.57
N PHE A 2 29.22 15.40 3.14
CA PHE A 2 29.29 14.25 4.05
C PHE A 2 30.71 13.73 4.31
N GLU A 3 31.74 14.54 4.09
CA GLU A 3 33.14 14.10 4.10
C GLU A 3 33.56 13.48 5.43
N GLU A 4 33.14 14.08 6.56
CA GLU A 4 33.45 13.56 7.89
C GLU A 4 32.71 12.25 8.18
N THR A 5 31.43 12.18 7.80
CA THR A 5 30.62 10.96 7.91
C THR A 5 31.22 9.83 7.06
N GLU A 6 31.66 10.12 5.82
CA GLU A 6 32.33 9.15 4.97
C GLU A 6 33.68 8.70 5.55
N ARG A 7 34.49 9.63 6.07
CA ARG A 7 35.77 9.31 6.73
C ARG A 7 35.56 8.33 7.89
N ARG A 8 34.59 8.60 8.76
CA ARG A 8 34.25 7.73 9.91
C ARG A 8 33.81 6.33 9.47
N ILE A 9 33.00 6.23 8.41
CA ILE A 9 32.56 4.94 7.86
C ILE A 9 33.75 4.15 7.31
N ILE A 10 34.64 4.82 6.57
CA ILE A 10 35.86 4.21 6.00
C ILE A 10 36.78 3.70 7.11
N GLU A 11 36.98 4.50 8.16
CA GLU A 11 37.78 4.12 9.32
C GLU A 11 37.21 2.88 10.02
N LYS A 12 35.90 2.87 10.31
CA LYS A 12 35.22 1.69 10.88
C LYS A 12 35.44 0.44 10.03
N TYR A 13 35.25 0.56 8.72
CA TYR A 13 35.44 -0.54 7.79
C TYR A 13 36.88 -1.07 7.77
N ASN A 14 37.87 -0.17 7.73
CA ASN A 14 39.29 -0.55 7.74
C ASN A 14 39.71 -1.24 9.04
N ASN A 15 39.04 -0.91 10.16
CA ASN A 15 39.22 -1.55 11.45
C ASN A 15 38.42 -2.87 11.60
N GLY A 16 37.72 -3.32 10.55
CA GLY A 16 36.91 -4.54 10.58
C GLY A 16 35.65 -4.43 11.44
N LEU A 17 35.23 -3.22 11.79
CA LEU A 17 34.03 -2.97 12.57
C LEU A 17 32.79 -2.95 11.66
N PRO A 18 31.63 -3.47 12.14
CA PRO A 18 30.40 -3.37 11.39
C PRO A 18 29.98 -1.91 11.20
N ILE A 19 29.41 -1.62 10.03
CA ILE A 19 28.79 -0.32 9.72
C ILE A 19 27.30 -0.45 10.02
N ASP A 20 26.82 0.34 10.97
CA ASP A 20 25.43 0.34 11.41
C ASP A 20 24.65 1.47 10.76
N TYR A 21 23.31 1.40 10.87
CA TYR A 21 22.44 2.44 10.32
C TYR A 21 22.75 3.83 10.90
N SER A 22 23.08 3.91 12.20
CA SER A 22 23.42 5.18 12.85
C SER A 22 24.62 5.88 12.22
N ASP A 23 25.54 5.14 11.59
CA ASP A 23 26.71 5.72 10.92
C ASP A 23 26.33 6.48 9.65
N VAL A 24 25.21 6.10 9.02
CA VAL A 24 24.74 6.61 7.72
C VAL A 24 23.40 7.36 7.79
N ALA A 25 22.78 7.44 8.97
CA ALA A 25 21.44 8.00 9.14
C ALA A 25 21.31 9.39 8.52
N GLU A 26 22.29 10.27 8.75
CA GLU A 26 22.31 11.63 8.18
C GLU A 26 22.27 11.63 6.65
N ILE A 27 23.07 10.76 6.01
CA ILE A 27 23.10 10.61 4.55
C ILE A 27 21.75 10.11 4.03
N VAL A 28 21.17 9.11 4.70
CA VAL A 28 19.88 8.50 4.32
C VAL A 28 18.75 9.53 4.44
N GLU A 29 18.62 10.22 5.56
CA GLU A 29 17.57 11.22 5.77
C GLU A 29 17.69 12.38 4.78
N TYR A 30 18.93 12.84 4.52
CA TYR A 30 19.17 13.86 3.50
C TYR A 30 18.69 13.41 2.11
N LEU A 31 19.04 12.19 1.70
CA LEU A 31 18.63 11.63 0.42
C LEU A 31 17.11 11.46 0.33
N ILE A 32 16.46 10.94 1.38
CA ILE A 32 14.99 10.82 1.46
C ILE A 32 14.34 12.19 1.30
N ASN A 33 14.81 13.19 2.05
CA ASN A 33 14.24 14.53 2.01
C ASN A 33 14.37 15.18 0.62
N ILE A 34 15.50 14.95 -0.08
CA ILE A 34 15.65 15.43 -1.45
C ILE A 34 14.73 14.70 -2.42
N LYS A 35 14.68 13.36 -2.33
CA LYS A 35 14.04 12.52 -3.33
C LYS A 35 12.52 12.46 -3.19
N LEU A 36 12.00 12.54 -1.96
CA LEU A 36 10.56 12.51 -1.70
C LEU A 36 10.01 13.93 -1.55
N ASN A 37 10.56 14.72 -0.62
CA ASN A 37 9.93 15.97 -0.19
C ASN A 37 10.24 17.13 -1.14
N LYS A 38 11.52 17.35 -1.49
CA LYS A 38 11.92 18.49 -2.34
C LYS A 38 11.56 18.31 -3.81
N ALA A 39 11.48 17.07 -4.28
CA ALA A 39 11.14 16.77 -5.67
C ALA A 39 9.63 16.83 -5.95
N ASN A 40 8.78 17.18 -4.96
CA ASN A 40 7.32 17.04 -5.04
C ASN A 40 6.92 15.67 -5.55
N PHE A 41 7.62 14.63 -5.09
CA PHE A 41 7.47 13.30 -5.63
C PHE A 41 6.19 12.69 -5.07
N VAL A 42 5.23 12.37 -5.94
CA VAL A 42 3.96 11.74 -5.55
C VAL A 42 3.98 10.30 -6.00
N ILE A 43 3.90 9.38 -5.04
CA ILE A 43 3.65 7.96 -5.31
C ILE A 43 2.16 7.70 -5.05
N PRO A 44 1.34 7.49 -6.09
CA PRO A 44 -0.09 7.43 -5.86
C PRO A 44 -0.49 6.20 -5.03
N GLY A 45 -1.34 6.42 -4.02
CA GLY A 45 -1.81 5.38 -3.11
C GLY A 45 -0.78 4.96 -2.06
N TYR A 46 0.27 5.76 -1.85
CA TYR A 46 1.22 5.60 -0.75
C TYR A 46 1.34 6.90 0.02
N ASP A 47 1.45 6.80 1.35
CA ASP A 47 1.94 7.90 2.18
C ASP A 47 3.46 8.05 1.97
N LEU A 48 3.95 9.28 1.91
CA LEU A 48 5.38 9.55 1.79
C LEU A 48 6.15 9.14 3.05
N ASP A 49 5.51 9.19 4.23
CA ASP A 49 6.13 8.76 5.48
C ASP A 49 6.33 7.23 5.51
N ASP A 50 5.35 6.47 5.01
CA ASP A 50 5.47 5.01 4.84
C ASP A 50 6.61 4.66 3.88
N VAL A 51 6.69 5.37 2.74
CA VAL A 51 7.75 5.17 1.74
C VAL A 51 9.11 5.53 2.33
N ALA A 52 9.20 6.62 3.10
CA ALA A 52 10.41 7.00 3.81
C ALA A 52 10.83 5.89 4.79
N GLN A 53 9.90 5.32 5.55
CA GLN A 53 10.19 4.22 6.47
C GLN A 53 10.69 2.97 5.72
N GLU A 54 10.06 2.57 4.62
CA GLU A 54 10.53 1.46 3.78
C GLU A 54 11.96 1.69 3.27
N LEU A 55 12.27 2.92 2.84
CA LEU A 55 13.61 3.30 2.39
C LEU A 55 14.65 3.21 3.50
N ARG A 56 14.33 3.67 4.73
CA ARG A 56 15.22 3.54 5.90
C ARG A 56 15.55 2.08 6.18
N LEU A 57 14.53 1.23 6.24
CA LEU A 57 14.68 -0.22 6.45
C LEU A 57 15.49 -0.87 5.32
N LYS A 58 15.30 -0.44 4.07
CA LYS A 58 16.05 -0.97 2.93
C LYS A 58 17.52 -0.58 3.02
N CYS A 59 17.82 0.68 3.32
CA CYS A 59 19.19 1.17 3.53
C CYS A 59 19.87 0.46 4.69
N TRP A 60 19.19 0.28 5.83
CA TRP A 60 19.70 -0.48 6.97
C TRP A 60 20.09 -1.92 6.59
N ASN A 61 19.28 -2.59 5.78
CA ASN A 61 19.58 -3.95 5.35
C ASN A 61 20.75 -4.02 4.34
N VAL A 62 20.94 -2.99 3.52
CA VAL A 62 21.92 -2.99 2.42
C VAL A 62 23.27 -2.42 2.86
N ILE A 63 23.33 -1.57 3.89
CA ILE A 63 24.58 -0.91 4.31
C ILE A 63 25.66 -1.91 4.76
N LYS A 64 25.27 -3.06 5.32
CA LYS A 64 26.19 -4.16 5.68
C LYS A 64 26.99 -4.73 4.49
N HIS A 65 26.57 -4.45 3.26
CA HIS A 65 27.23 -4.89 2.03
C HIS A 65 28.05 -3.76 1.38
N PHE A 66 28.10 -2.58 2.00
CA PHE A 66 28.89 -1.46 1.50
C PHE A 66 30.38 -1.79 1.54
N ARG A 67 31.10 -1.42 0.48
CA ARG A 67 32.54 -1.58 0.34
C ARG A 67 33.16 -0.24 -0.02
N PRO A 68 33.83 0.43 0.94
CA PRO A 68 34.64 1.60 0.65
C PRO A 68 35.60 1.39 -0.51
N GLY A 69 35.83 2.45 -1.30
CA GLY A 69 36.71 2.43 -2.46
C GLY A 69 36.04 2.02 -3.78
N VAL A 70 34.89 1.31 -3.74
CA VAL A 70 34.08 1.04 -4.95
C VAL A 70 33.11 2.18 -5.21
N TYR A 71 32.43 2.63 -4.15
CA TYR A 71 31.50 3.75 -4.17
C TYR A 71 31.66 4.57 -2.89
N THR A 72 31.27 5.84 -2.96
CA THR A 72 31.01 6.64 -1.76
C THR A 72 29.74 6.15 -1.08
N ALA A 73 29.61 6.32 0.24
CA ALA A 73 28.43 5.89 0.99
C ALA A 73 27.18 6.62 0.46
N TYR A 74 27.33 7.91 0.15
CA TYR A 74 26.31 8.71 -0.50
C TYR A 74 25.81 8.10 -1.82
N ASN A 75 26.71 7.75 -2.74
CA ASN A 75 26.33 7.20 -4.05
C ASN A 75 25.73 5.80 -3.94
N PHE A 76 26.27 4.98 -3.04
CA PHE A 76 25.77 3.63 -2.80
C PHE A 76 24.33 3.65 -2.25
N LEU A 77 24.08 4.45 -1.22
CA LEU A 77 22.76 4.62 -0.62
C LEU A 77 21.78 5.33 -1.57
N GLY A 78 22.25 6.35 -2.30
CA GLY A 78 21.45 7.04 -3.31
C GLY A 78 20.92 6.08 -4.38
N ARG A 79 21.78 5.18 -4.89
CA ARG A 79 21.35 4.13 -5.83
C ARG A 79 20.36 3.15 -5.21
N CYS A 80 20.56 2.78 -3.94
CA CYS A 80 19.62 1.90 -3.22
C CYS A 80 18.22 2.55 -3.14
N ILE A 81 18.16 3.82 -2.75
CA ILE A 81 16.91 4.60 -2.67
C ILE A 81 16.27 4.72 -4.05
N ASP A 82 17.02 5.14 -5.07
CA ASP A 82 16.49 5.32 -6.43
C ASP A 82 15.93 4.01 -7.01
N ASN A 83 16.61 2.89 -6.78
CA ASN A 83 16.14 1.58 -7.21
C ASN A 83 14.85 1.18 -6.49
N HIS A 84 14.76 1.43 -5.18
CA HIS A 84 13.57 1.08 -4.41
C HIS A 84 12.36 1.93 -4.78
N ILE A 85 12.52 3.24 -4.93
CA ILE A 85 11.48 4.15 -5.43
C ILE A 85 11.01 3.68 -6.82
N ARG A 86 11.95 3.34 -7.72
CA ARG A 86 11.60 2.82 -9.05
C ARG A 86 10.82 1.52 -8.97
N ASP A 87 11.14 0.64 -8.02
CA ASP A 87 10.40 -0.61 -7.82
C ASP A 87 8.99 -0.36 -7.26
N ILE A 88 8.80 0.58 -6.33
CA ILE A 88 7.47 1.00 -5.85
C ILE A 88 6.65 1.54 -7.02
N MET A 89 7.22 2.46 -7.80
CA MET A 89 6.57 3.04 -8.98
C MET A 89 6.22 1.96 -10.01
N ARG A 90 7.15 1.03 -10.30
CA ARG A 90 6.89 -0.11 -11.17
C ARG A 90 5.77 -0.98 -10.64
N ARG A 91 5.71 -1.29 -9.36
CA ARG A 91 4.61 -2.09 -8.79
C ARG A 91 3.27 -1.37 -8.95
N TYR A 92 3.25 -0.06 -8.74
CA TYR A 92 2.04 0.75 -8.95
C TYR A 92 1.63 0.77 -10.43
N THR A 93 2.55 1.09 -11.34
CA THR A 93 2.29 1.12 -12.79
C THR A 93 1.90 -0.27 -13.31
N VAL A 94 2.59 -1.33 -12.87
CA VAL A 94 2.29 -2.72 -13.26
C VAL A 94 0.96 -3.21 -12.68
N ARG A 95 0.55 -2.73 -11.49
CA ARG A 95 -0.80 -2.97 -10.93
C ARG A 95 -1.92 -2.28 -11.73
N ARG A 96 -1.58 -1.31 -12.58
CA ARG A 96 -2.51 -0.57 -13.46
C ARG A 96 -2.36 -0.90 -14.94
N SER A 97 -1.22 -1.42 -15.38
CA SER A 97 -1.02 -1.90 -16.73
C SER A 97 -1.66 -3.29 -16.88
N ASN A 98 -2.28 -3.56 -18.02
CA ASN A 98 -2.66 -4.93 -18.39
C ASN A 98 -1.42 -5.83 -18.20
N THR A 99 -1.56 -7.01 -17.56
CA THR A 99 -0.41 -7.90 -17.26
C THR A 99 0.38 -8.33 -18.48
N CYS A 100 -0.18 -8.10 -19.67
CA CYS A 100 0.41 -8.35 -20.95
C CYS A 100 0.67 -7.06 -21.78
N PHE A 101 0.90 -5.90 -21.15
CA PHE A 101 1.24 -4.66 -21.87
C PHE A 101 2.47 -4.81 -22.81
N TYR A 102 3.41 -5.69 -22.46
CA TYR A 102 4.60 -6.04 -23.29
C TYR A 102 4.53 -7.44 -23.91
N CYS A 103 3.36 -8.05 -23.92
CA CYS A 103 3.17 -9.44 -24.34
C CYS A 103 2.63 -9.42 -25.77
N LEU A 104 3.46 -9.90 -26.70
CA LEU A 104 3.16 -9.92 -28.14
C LEU A 104 1.84 -10.64 -28.49
N TYR A 105 1.37 -11.49 -27.59
CA TYR A 105 0.18 -12.31 -27.75
C TYR A 105 -1.07 -11.72 -27.08
N TYR A 106 -1.02 -10.51 -26.53
CA TYR A 106 -2.18 -9.89 -25.91
C TYR A 106 -2.69 -8.75 -26.77
N ASP A 107 -3.95 -8.86 -27.15
CA ASP A 107 -4.66 -7.82 -27.89
C ASP A 107 -5.72 -7.23 -26.98
N LYS A 108 -5.52 -5.96 -26.59
CA LYS A 108 -6.34 -5.05 -25.76
C LYS A 108 -7.08 -5.64 -24.55
N ASP A 109 -7.87 -6.70 -24.73
CA ASP A 109 -8.78 -7.32 -23.77
C ASP A 109 -8.51 -8.82 -23.51
N GLU A 110 -7.74 -9.53 -24.35
CA GLU A 110 -7.53 -10.98 -24.23
C GLU A 110 -6.12 -11.48 -24.58
N CYS A 111 -5.72 -12.60 -23.96
CA CYS A 111 -4.47 -13.30 -24.25
C CYS A 111 -4.68 -14.36 -25.34
N ARG A 112 -4.06 -14.17 -26.50
CA ARG A 112 -4.10 -15.06 -27.68
C ARG A 112 -3.01 -16.13 -27.70
N LEU A 113 -2.17 -16.21 -26.67
CA LEU A 113 -1.10 -17.23 -26.59
C LEU A 113 -1.68 -18.64 -26.49
N TYR A 114 -2.89 -18.77 -25.91
CA TYR A 114 -3.58 -20.03 -25.72
C TYR A 114 -4.99 -19.93 -26.32
N LYS A 115 -5.57 -21.08 -26.71
CA LYS A 115 -6.98 -21.16 -27.15
C LYS A 115 -7.94 -20.74 -26.04
N ASP A 116 -7.59 -21.02 -24.79
CA ASP A 116 -8.27 -20.51 -23.60
C ASP A 116 -7.32 -19.53 -22.88
N PRO A 117 -7.64 -18.22 -22.86
CA PRO A 117 -6.81 -17.20 -22.21
C PRO A 117 -6.51 -17.47 -20.73
N THR A 118 -7.38 -18.20 -20.01
CA THR A 118 -7.21 -18.52 -18.59
C THR A 118 -6.07 -19.51 -18.32
N GLN A 119 -5.60 -20.20 -19.36
CA GLN A 119 -4.42 -21.06 -19.29
C GLN A 119 -3.13 -20.25 -19.10
N CYS A 120 -3.10 -18.99 -19.53
CA CYS A 120 -1.96 -18.11 -19.28
C CYS A 120 -1.89 -17.72 -17.80
N PRO A 121 -0.83 -18.11 -17.05
CA PRO A 121 -0.73 -17.80 -15.62
C PRO A 121 -0.72 -16.29 -15.33
N ARG A 122 -0.17 -15.48 -16.26
CA ARG A 122 -0.14 -14.02 -16.16
C ARG A 122 -1.51 -13.39 -16.40
N TYR A 123 -2.30 -13.92 -17.35
CA TYR A 123 -3.65 -13.43 -17.63
C TYR A 123 -4.62 -13.84 -16.50
N ARG A 124 -4.53 -15.10 -16.03
CA ARG A 124 -5.31 -15.60 -14.88
C ARG A 124 -5.15 -14.73 -13.64
N ARG A 125 -3.90 -14.43 -13.25
CA ARG A 125 -3.60 -13.56 -12.10
C ARG A 125 -4.17 -12.15 -12.28
N TYR A 126 -4.20 -11.63 -13.49
CA TYR A 126 -4.81 -10.33 -13.79
C TYR A 126 -6.33 -10.35 -13.67
N ILE A 127 -6.99 -11.37 -14.23
CA ILE A 127 -8.44 -11.55 -14.07
C ILE A 127 -8.82 -11.70 -12.61
N GLU A 128 -8.06 -12.48 -11.82
CA GLU A 128 -8.26 -12.60 -10.38
C GLU A 128 -8.10 -11.26 -9.65
N MET A 129 -7.08 -10.47 -10.01
CA MET A 129 -6.88 -9.13 -9.44
C MET A 129 -7.98 -8.14 -9.85
N LYS A 130 -8.48 -8.21 -11.08
CA LYS A 130 -9.57 -7.37 -11.59
C LYS A 130 -10.89 -7.71 -10.87
N LYS A 131 -11.22 -9.01 -10.78
CA LYS A 131 -12.38 -9.52 -10.02
C LYS A 131 -12.33 -9.10 -8.55
N ARG A 132 -11.16 -9.18 -7.89
CA ARG A 132 -11.02 -8.71 -6.50
C ARG A 132 -11.30 -7.22 -6.35
N LYS A 133 -10.91 -6.38 -7.32
CA LYS A 133 -11.20 -4.94 -7.29
C LYS A 133 -12.68 -4.65 -7.54
N GLU A 134 -13.28 -5.34 -8.51
CA GLU A 134 -14.71 -5.24 -8.81
C GLU A 134 -15.56 -5.66 -7.60
N ASN A 135 -15.21 -6.75 -6.93
CA ASN A 135 -15.88 -7.21 -5.72
C ASN A 135 -15.77 -6.18 -4.57
N VAL A 136 -14.61 -5.56 -4.37
CA VAL A 136 -14.44 -4.52 -3.33
C VAL A 136 -15.25 -3.27 -3.65
N SER A 137 -15.29 -2.87 -4.93
CA SER A 137 -16.13 -1.75 -5.37
C SER A 137 -17.62 -2.06 -5.15
N PHE A 138 -18.03 -3.29 -5.43
CA PHE A 138 -19.42 -3.73 -5.24
C PHE A 138 -19.80 -3.80 -3.76
N MET A 139 -18.91 -4.31 -2.89
CA MET A 139 -19.13 -4.30 -1.43
C MET A 139 -19.24 -2.88 -0.88
N LYS A 140 -18.41 -1.95 -1.35
CA LYS A 140 -18.48 -0.55 -0.94
C LYS A 140 -19.81 0.09 -1.34
N ILE A 141 -20.23 -0.10 -2.60
CA ILE A 141 -21.54 0.36 -3.09
C ILE A 141 -22.67 -0.25 -2.25
N GLY A 142 -22.60 -1.55 -1.93
CA GLY A 142 -23.61 -2.20 -1.10
C GLY A 142 -23.66 -1.66 0.34
N LEU A 143 -22.53 -1.28 0.93
CA LEU A 143 -22.47 -0.67 2.26
C LEU A 143 -23.04 0.75 2.26
N ASP A 144 -22.77 1.53 1.21
CA ASP A 144 -23.34 2.86 1.00
C ASP A 144 -24.87 2.78 0.76
N GLU A 145 -25.33 1.86 -0.08
CA GLU A 145 -26.76 1.64 -0.32
C GLU A 145 -27.51 1.15 0.94
N LEU A 146 -26.90 0.29 1.75
CA LEU A 146 -27.45 -0.13 3.05
C LEU A 146 -27.55 1.08 4.00
N ALA A 147 -26.53 1.93 4.07
CA ALA A 147 -26.56 3.15 4.86
C ALA A 147 -27.67 4.11 4.41
N ASP A 148 -27.92 4.20 3.10
CA ASP A 148 -29.01 5.00 2.52
C ASP A 148 -30.41 4.39 2.78
N GLN A 149 -30.56 3.06 2.78
CA GLN A 149 -31.81 2.41 3.19
C GLN A 149 -32.12 2.63 4.67
N ILE A 150 -31.08 2.57 5.51
CA ILE A 150 -31.17 2.91 6.94
C ILE A 150 -31.60 4.37 7.13
N SER A 151 -31.17 5.29 6.25
CA SER A 151 -31.49 6.71 6.34
C SER A 151 -32.93 7.06 5.90
N THR A 152 -33.53 6.24 5.03
CA THR A 152 -34.82 6.50 4.38
C THR A 152 -36.02 5.75 4.98
N SER A 153 -35.82 4.74 5.83
CA SER A 153 -36.95 4.14 6.56
C SER A 153 -37.52 5.13 7.59
N ASP A 154 -38.85 5.25 7.67
CA ASP A 154 -39.69 6.24 8.40
C ASP A 154 -39.42 6.38 9.93
N VAL A 155 -38.36 5.74 10.41
CA VAL A 155 -37.68 5.95 11.69
C VAL A 155 -36.51 6.96 11.53
N ALA A 156 -36.55 7.84 10.53
CA ALA A 156 -35.47 8.76 10.13
C ALA A 156 -35.30 10.01 11.03
N VAL A 157 -35.96 10.07 12.19
CA VAL A 157 -35.93 11.27 13.06
C VAL A 157 -34.64 11.39 13.89
N ARG A 158 -33.78 10.38 13.98
CA ARG A 158 -32.43 10.53 14.56
C ARG A 158 -31.40 9.65 13.86
N TYR A 159 -30.60 10.25 12.99
CA TYR A 159 -29.46 9.60 12.34
C TYR A 159 -28.44 9.03 13.34
N GLU A 160 -28.33 9.61 14.54
CA GLU A 160 -27.47 9.11 15.62
C GLU A 160 -27.96 7.78 16.19
N ASP A 161 -29.27 7.59 16.37
CA ASP A 161 -29.82 6.42 17.07
C ASP A 161 -29.63 5.12 16.26
N LYS A 162 -29.71 5.18 14.92
CA LYS A 162 -29.51 3.99 14.06
C LYS A 162 -28.04 3.61 13.91
N ILE A 163 -27.14 4.59 13.78
CA ILE A 163 -25.68 4.35 13.77
C ILE A 163 -25.25 3.75 15.12
N VAL A 164 -25.76 4.31 16.22
CA VAL A 164 -25.54 3.79 17.57
C VAL A 164 -26.15 2.40 17.73
N ALA A 165 -27.35 2.14 17.20
CA ALA A 165 -27.97 0.82 17.24
C ALA A 165 -27.12 -0.22 16.49
N ILE A 166 -26.73 0.05 15.24
CA ILE A 166 -25.87 -0.86 14.45
C ILE A 166 -24.57 -1.11 15.21
N ARG A 167 -23.91 -0.05 15.68
CA ARG A 167 -22.68 -0.16 16.48
C ARG A 167 -22.86 -1.04 17.72
N ASN A 168 -24.00 -0.97 18.39
CA ASN A 168 -24.29 -1.77 19.58
C ASN A 168 -24.56 -3.25 19.28
N TYR A 169 -24.97 -3.59 18.04
CA TYR A 169 -25.22 -4.97 17.61
C TYR A 169 -24.05 -5.61 16.87
N LEU A 170 -23.07 -4.82 16.42
CA LEU A 170 -21.83 -5.32 15.84
C LEU A 170 -20.95 -5.99 16.90
N SER A 171 -20.09 -6.92 16.45
CA SER A 171 -19.02 -7.43 17.31
C SER A 171 -18.05 -6.30 17.70
N PRO A 172 -17.24 -6.42 18.76
CA PRO A 172 -16.25 -5.40 19.10
C PRO A 172 -15.30 -5.05 17.94
N ASP A 173 -14.89 -6.06 17.18
CA ASP A 173 -14.10 -5.88 15.95
C ASP A 173 -14.92 -5.19 14.86
N GLY A 174 -16.17 -5.62 14.63
CA GLY A 174 -17.05 -5.02 13.64
C GLY A 174 -17.35 -3.55 13.92
N ALA A 175 -17.59 -3.20 15.19
CA ALA A 175 -17.79 -1.82 15.63
C ALA A 175 -16.54 -0.96 15.37
N TYR A 176 -15.35 -1.48 15.66
CA TYR A 176 -14.09 -0.78 15.34
C TYR A 176 -13.94 -0.57 13.82
N LEU A 177 -14.19 -1.60 13.01
CA LEU A 177 -14.13 -1.49 11.56
C LEU A 177 -15.17 -0.50 11.01
N PHE A 178 -16.35 -0.44 11.61
CA PHE A 178 -17.41 0.50 11.24
C PHE A 178 -17.01 1.96 11.53
N GLU A 179 -16.38 2.23 12.68
CA GLU A 179 -15.85 3.56 13.00
C GLU A 179 -14.72 3.97 12.03
N CYS A 180 -13.82 3.04 11.71
CA CYS A 180 -12.80 3.27 10.69
C CYS A 180 -13.42 3.58 9.32
N TYR A 181 -14.48 2.87 8.95
CA TYR A 181 -15.22 3.13 7.71
C TYR A 181 -15.83 4.53 7.69
N LEU A 182 -16.56 4.92 8.74
CA LEU A 182 -17.21 6.24 8.86
C LEU A 182 -16.18 7.38 8.86
N ALA A 183 -15.02 7.16 9.47
CA ALA A 183 -13.90 8.11 9.47
C ALA A 183 -13.18 8.21 8.10
N GLY A 184 -13.58 7.42 7.10
CA GLY A 184 -12.90 7.35 5.81
C GLY A 184 -11.50 6.74 5.88
N SER A 185 -11.18 6.04 6.99
CA SER A 185 -9.91 5.34 7.14
C SER A 185 -9.91 4.13 6.20
N GLY A 186 -8.83 3.97 5.42
CA GLY A 186 -8.72 2.88 4.45
C GLY A 186 -8.76 1.52 5.14
N LEU A 187 -9.85 0.76 4.94
CA LEU A 187 -9.93 -0.63 5.39
C LEU A 187 -9.29 -1.58 4.36
N SER A 188 -8.73 -2.69 4.85
CA SER A 188 -8.30 -3.76 3.96
C SER A 188 -9.52 -4.45 3.32
N ASN A 189 -9.33 -5.13 2.19
CA ASN A 189 -10.43 -5.83 1.52
C ASN A 189 -11.10 -6.89 2.41
N LYS A 190 -10.32 -7.58 3.24
CA LYS A 190 -10.84 -8.61 4.16
C LYS A 190 -11.69 -7.98 5.27
N ASP A 191 -11.27 -6.79 5.72
CA ASP A 191 -11.99 -6.06 6.76
C ASP A 191 -13.28 -5.44 6.21
N TYR A 192 -13.27 -4.97 4.95
CA TYR A 192 -14.48 -4.55 4.24
C TYR A 192 -15.51 -5.68 4.11
N GLU A 193 -15.08 -6.86 3.67
CA GLU A 193 -15.96 -8.02 3.51
C GLU A 193 -16.56 -8.46 4.84
N ARG A 194 -15.73 -8.50 5.90
CA ARG A 194 -16.19 -8.80 7.26
C ARG A 194 -17.21 -7.78 7.78
N LEU A 195 -16.92 -6.49 7.60
CA LEU A 195 -17.81 -5.42 8.03
C LEU A 195 -19.15 -5.46 7.28
N TYR A 196 -19.12 -5.66 5.96
CA TYR A 196 -20.32 -5.77 5.13
C TYR A 196 -21.25 -6.89 5.63
N GLU A 197 -20.70 -8.09 5.86
CA GLU A 197 -21.50 -9.22 6.33
C GLU A 197 -22.09 -9.01 7.73
N GLU A 198 -21.33 -8.44 8.67
CA GLU A 198 -21.84 -8.13 10.01
C GLU A 198 -22.93 -7.04 9.97
N VAL A 199 -22.73 -5.96 9.20
CA VAL A 199 -23.72 -4.88 9.07
C VAL A 199 -24.99 -5.40 8.38
N ARG A 200 -24.85 -6.15 7.27
CA ARG A 200 -25.97 -6.77 6.56
C ARG A 200 -26.80 -7.65 7.50
N TYR A 201 -26.14 -8.52 8.26
CA TYR A 201 -26.82 -9.38 9.23
C TYR A 201 -27.57 -8.59 10.31
N VAL A 202 -26.97 -7.50 10.83
CA VAL A 202 -27.63 -6.64 11.83
C VAL A 202 -28.85 -5.96 11.24
N VAL A 203 -28.76 -5.43 10.02
CA VAL A 203 -29.87 -4.77 9.32
C VAL A 203 -31.01 -5.76 9.06
N GLU A 204 -30.72 -6.90 8.44
CA GLU A 204 -31.70 -7.94 8.11
C GLU A 204 -32.43 -8.50 9.35
N ARG A 205 -31.78 -8.49 10.53
CA ARG A 205 -32.31 -9.15 11.73
C ARG A 205 -32.95 -8.23 12.76
N TYR A 206 -32.54 -6.95 12.81
CA TYR A 206 -32.91 -6.05 13.91
C TYR A 206 -33.49 -4.71 13.45
N ILE A 207 -33.45 -4.39 12.15
CA ILE A 207 -33.82 -3.07 11.61
C ILE A 207 -35.01 -3.13 10.62
N GLU A 208 -35.41 -4.33 10.17
CA GLU A 208 -36.75 -4.58 9.58
C GLU A 208 -37.86 -4.53 10.64
#